data_AF-A0A1E1W2K2-F1
#
_entry.id   AF-A0A1E1W2K2-F1
#
_cell.length_a   1.000
_cell.length_b   1.000
_cell.length_c   1.000
_cell.angle_alpha   90.00
_cell.angle_beta   90.00
_cell.angle_gamma   90.00
#
_symmetry.space_group_name_H-M   'P 1'
#
loop_
_entity.id
_entity.type
_entity.pdbx_description
1 polymer ?
#
loop_
_entity_poly.entity_id
_entity_poly.type
_entity_poly.pdbx_seq_one_letter_code
_entity_poly.pdbx_strand_id
1 'polypeptide(L)'
;PVTDLTTETTLSTTEQQPETPAICPPGFIGNVPHPERCDSYFLCSGWEPIQLFCAPGLEFDAALQICVAIAEGGCNWQNGQLTSTSTHPSTDDESTTTDEQ
;
A
#
# COMPACT_ATOMS: atom_id res chain seq x y z
N PRO A 1 -1.85 49.86 38.03
CA PRO A 1 -2.27 48.45 37.85
C PRO A 1 -2.71 48.21 36.40
N VAL A 2 -1.79 47.70 35.58
CA VAL A 2 -2.11 47.17 34.25
C VAL A 2 -1.76 45.69 34.30
N THR A 3 -2.77 44.84 34.45
CA THR A 3 -2.62 43.38 34.31
C THR A 3 -2.55 43.09 32.82
N ASP A 4 -1.33 42.86 32.33
CA ASP A 4 -1.06 42.32 31.00
C ASP A 4 -1.74 40.95 30.87
N LEU A 5 -2.79 40.87 30.04
CA LEU A 5 -3.34 39.60 29.58
C LEU A 5 -2.39 39.05 28.51
N THR A 6 -1.41 38.26 28.94
CA THR A 6 -0.60 37.44 28.03
C THR A 6 -1.54 36.50 27.29
N THR A 7 -1.85 36.85 26.05
CA THR A 7 -2.57 35.99 25.12
C THR A 7 -1.60 34.87 24.74
N GLU A 8 -1.78 33.68 25.30
CA GLU A 8 -1.10 32.48 24.82
C GLU A 8 -1.59 32.18 23.40
N THR A 9 -0.83 32.66 22.42
CA THR A 9 -0.92 32.22 21.03
C THR A 9 -0.50 30.75 20.99
N THR A 10 -1.48 29.87 21.13
CA THR A 10 -1.32 28.45 20.86
C THR A 10 -1.02 28.29 19.36
N LEU A 11 0.26 28.15 19.05
CA LEU A 11 0.74 27.70 17.76
C LEU A 11 0.17 26.30 17.51
N SER A 12 -0.93 26.23 16.76
CA SER A 12 -1.38 24.99 16.15
C SER A 12 -0.37 24.62 15.07
N THR A 13 0.59 23.76 15.44
CA THR A 13 1.41 23.00 14.50
C THR A 13 0.46 22.27 13.55
N THR A 14 0.32 22.79 12.34
CA THR A 14 -0.29 22.07 11.23
C THR A 14 0.73 21.04 10.80
N GLU A 15 0.59 19.82 11.32
CA GLU A 15 1.28 18.64 10.79
C GLU A 15 0.87 18.53 9.31
N GLN A 16 1.82 18.77 8.40
CA GLN A 16 1.63 18.50 6.98
C GLN A 16 1.46 16.99 6.84
N GLN A 17 0.22 16.53 6.83
CA GLN A 17 -0.12 15.16 6.48
C GLN A 17 0.39 14.93 5.05
N PRO A 18 1.25 13.92 4.80
CA PRO A 18 1.61 13.56 3.44
C PRO A 18 0.32 13.30 2.68
N GLU A 19 0.22 13.79 1.44
CA GLU A 19 -0.96 13.63 0.59
C GLU A 19 -1.06 12.18 0.09
N THR A 20 -1.15 11.23 1.02
CA THR A 20 -1.42 9.84 0.73
C THR A 20 -2.83 9.75 0.16
N PRO A 21 -3.02 9.03 -0.96
CA PRO A 21 -4.36 8.67 -1.43
C PRO A 21 -5.13 8.05 -0.26
N ALA A 22 -6.38 8.47 -0.04
CA ALA A 22 -7.20 7.95 1.03
C ALA A 22 -7.37 6.43 0.85
N ILE A 23 -6.61 5.65 1.63
CA ILE A 23 -6.62 4.18 1.62
C ILE A 23 -8.03 3.64 1.85
N CYS A 24 -8.77 4.29 2.74
CA CYS A 24 -10.16 4.00 3.04
C CYS A 24 -11.06 5.06 2.41
N PRO A 25 -11.94 4.69 1.46
CA PRO A 25 -12.97 5.60 0.97
C PRO A 25 -13.88 6.08 2.12
N PRO A 26 -14.40 7.32 2.08
CA PRO A 26 -15.35 7.80 3.08
C PRO A 26 -16.57 6.87 3.21
N GLY A 27 -16.88 6.45 4.43
CA GLY A 27 -17.98 5.54 4.75
C GLY A 27 -17.71 4.06 4.47
N PHE A 28 -16.54 3.70 3.94
CA PHE A 28 -16.20 2.30 3.70
C PHE A 28 -15.83 1.59 5.02
N ILE A 29 -16.40 0.40 5.20
CA ILE A 29 -16.10 -0.50 6.31
C ILE A 29 -15.74 -1.86 5.70
N GLY A 30 -14.51 -2.32 5.92
CA GLY A 30 -14.01 -3.54 5.30
C GLY A 30 -12.48 -3.58 5.21
N ASN A 31 -11.94 -4.56 4.49
CA ASN A 31 -10.50 -4.74 4.35
C ASN A 31 -10.02 -4.24 2.97
N VAL A 32 -8.93 -3.48 2.94
CA VAL A 32 -8.32 -2.98 1.71
C VAL A 32 -6.89 -3.52 1.62
N PRO A 33 -6.43 -4.06 0.48
CA PRO A 33 -5.05 -4.52 0.34
C PRO A 33 -4.06 -3.36 0.53
N HIS A 34 -2.91 -3.65 1.12
CA HIS A 34 -1.82 -2.67 1.14
C HIS A 34 -1.20 -2.53 -0.26
N PRO A 35 -0.87 -1.32 -0.73
CA PRO A 35 -0.39 -1.10 -2.10
C PRO A 35 0.96 -1.77 -2.39
N GLU A 36 1.82 -1.91 -1.37
CA GLU A 36 3.20 -2.41 -1.54
C GLU A 36 3.52 -3.68 -0.76
N ARG A 37 2.64 -4.14 0.14
CA ARG A 37 2.95 -5.18 1.13
C ARG A 37 1.90 -6.25 1.10
N CYS A 38 2.25 -7.36 0.46
CA CYS A 38 1.36 -8.51 0.33
C CYS A 38 1.02 -9.18 1.67
N ASP A 39 1.87 -9.01 2.68
CA ASP A 39 1.65 -9.50 4.04
C ASP A 39 0.80 -8.54 4.89
N SER A 40 0.21 -7.49 4.31
CA SER A 40 -0.57 -6.52 5.07
C SER A 40 -1.80 -5.99 4.33
N TYR A 41 -2.75 -5.51 5.10
CA TYR A 41 -3.99 -4.90 4.64
C TYR A 41 -4.43 -3.82 5.62
N PHE A 42 -5.41 -3.02 5.25
CA PHE A 42 -6.00 -2.01 6.10
C PHE A 42 -7.43 -2.42 6.46
N LEU A 43 -7.73 -2.45 7.75
CA LEU A 43 -9.10 -2.47 8.23
C LEU A 43 -9.63 -1.03 8.25
N CYS A 44 -10.60 -0.76 7.40
CA CYS A 44 -11.27 0.53 7.32
C CYS A 44 -12.47 0.56 8.29
N SER A 45 -12.51 1.58 9.13
CA SER A 45 -13.65 1.87 10.01
C SER A 45 -14.20 3.27 9.71
N GLY A 46 -14.95 3.40 8.62
CA GLY A 46 -15.63 4.64 8.23
C GLY A 46 -14.77 5.65 7.48
N TRP A 47 -13.45 5.60 7.60
CA TRP A 47 -12.44 6.35 6.80
C TRP A 47 -11.04 6.15 7.41
N GLU A 48 -10.97 5.71 8.67
CA GLU A 48 -9.71 5.48 9.38
C GLU A 48 -9.07 4.16 8.94
N PRO A 49 -7.86 4.19 8.33
CA PRO A 49 -7.12 2.99 7.97
C PRO A 49 -6.33 2.45 9.16
N ILE A 50 -6.65 1.23 9.60
CA ILE A 50 -5.83 0.51 10.58
C ILE A 50 -5.02 -0.56 9.83
N GLN A 51 -3.71 -0.37 9.70
CA GLN A 51 -2.86 -1.39 9.08
C GLN A 51 -2.75 -2.63 9.96
N LEU A 52 -3.04 -3.79 9.37
CA LEU A 52 -2.95 -5.11 9.98
C LEU A 52 -2.03 -6.00 9.14
N PHE A 53 -1.38 -6.95 9.80
CA PHE A 53 -0.44 -7.88 9.18
C PHE A 53 -1.00 -9.30 9.22
N CYS A 54 -0.79 -10.02 8.13
CA CYS A 54 -0.99 -11.45 8.08
C CYS A 54 0.08 -12.18 8.90
N ALA A 55 -0.22 -13.41 9.31
CA ALA A 55 0.77 -14.25 9.97
C ALA A 55 1.92 -14.59 9.00
N PRO A 56 3.12 -14.93 9.51
CA PRO A 56 4.25 -15.31 8.65
C PRO A 56 3.88 -16.43 7.68
N GLY A 57 4.22 -16.25 6.40
CA GLY A 57 3.90 -17.20 5.32
C GLY A 57 2.50 -17.07 4.72
N LEU A 58 1.72 -16.06 5.15
CA LEU A 58 0.43 -15.72 4.57
C LEU A 58 0.48 -14.38 3.83
N GLU A 59 -0.39 -14.21 2.85
CA GLU A 59 -0.64 -12.95 2.14
C GLU A 59 -2.12 -12.60 2.16
N PHE A 60 -2.43 -11.31 2.07
CA PHE A 60 -3.81 -10.86 2.01
C PHE A 60 -4.39 -11.07 0.60
N ASP A 61 -5.45 -11.88 0.51
CA ASP A 61 -6.22 -12.06 -0.70
C ASP A 61 -7.35 -11.02 -0.73
N ALA A 62 -7.28 -10.09 -1.69
CA ALA A 62 -8.28 -9.03 -1.81
C ALA A 62 -9.66 -9.53 -2.29
N ALA A 63 -9.74 -10.67 -2.98
CA ALA A 63 -11.00 -11.25 -3.41
C ALA A 63 -11.71 -11.97 -2.26
N LEU A 64 -10.95 -12.68 -1.42
CA LEU A 64 -11.47 -13.39 -0.25
C LEU A 64 -11.51 -12.52 1.02
N GLN A 65 -10.84 -11.37 1.01
CA GLN A 65 -10.77 -10.41 2.12
C GLN A 65 -10.16 -11.00 3.40
N ILE A 66 -9.28 -12.00 3.26
CA ILE A 66 -8.62 -12.72 4.35
C ILE A 66 -7.16 -13.01 4.03
N CYS A 67 -6.38 -13.35 5.05
CA CYS A 67 -5.03 -13.87 4.86
C CYS A 67 -5.08 -15.34 4.41
N VAL A 68 -4.46 -15.65 3.29
CA VAL A 68 -4.32 -17.00 2.73
C VAL A 68 -2.86 -17.40 2.63
N ALA A 69 -2.58 -18.68 2.44
CA ALA A 69 -1.21 -19.13 2.17
C ALA A 69 -0.71 -18.52 0.85
N ILE A 70 0.55 -18.10 0.82
CA ILE A 70 1.18 -17.57 -0.39
C ILE A 70 1.06 -18.61 -1.51
N ALA A 71 0.48 -18.21 -2.65
CA ALA A 71 0.20 -19.10 -3.77
C ALA A 71 0.72 -18.53 -5.10
N GLU A 72 0.86 -19.41 -6.10
CA GLU A 72 1.18 -18.98 -7.47
C GLU A 72 0.09 -18.03 -8.00
N GLY A 73 0.49 -16.88 -8.53
CA GLY A 73 -0.42 -15.82 -8.98
C GLY A 73 -0.93 -14.89 -7.87
N GLY A 74 -0.50 -15.08 -6.61
CA GLY A 74 -0.80 -14.19 -5.49
C GLY A 74 -0.07 -12.84 -5.55
N CYS A 75 -0.30 -11.97 -4.57
CA CYS A 75 0.31 -10.64 -4.53
C CYS A 75 1.85 -10.71 -4.56
N ASN A 76 2.43 -11.69 -3.86
CA ASN A 76 3.88 -11.87 -3.84
C ASN A 76 4.47 -12.36 -5.19
N TRP A 77 3.64 -12.69 -6.18
CA TRP A 77 4.09 -13.23 -7.47
C TRP A 77 4.79 -12.17 -8.34
N GLN A 78 4.35 -10.92 -8.31
CA GLN A 78 4.90 -9.86 -9.18
C GLN A 78 6.15 -9.17 -8.63
N ASN A 79 6.53 -9.42 -7.37
CA ASN A 79 7.74 -8.85 -6.78
C ASN A 79 9.03 -9.63 -7.12
N GLY A 80 8.91 -10.83 -7.72
CA GLY A 80 10.03 -11.60 -8.26
C GLY A 80 10.49 -11.16 -9.65
N GLN A 81 9.70 -10.35 -10.36
CA GLN A 81 10.06 -9.82 -11.69
C GLN A 81 10.56 -8.37 -11.64
N LEU A 82 10.32 -7.62 -10.55
CA LEU A 82 10.81 -6.24 -10.39
C LEU A 82 12.14 -6.14 -9.62
N THR A 83 12.64 -7.23 -9.05
CA THR A 83 13.97 -7.28 -8.42
C THR A 83 15.09 -7.75 -9.35
N SER A 84 14.77 -8.08 -10.59
CA SER A 84 15.78 -8.13 -11.67
C SER A 84 15.52 -6.96 -12.60
N THR A 85 16.46 -6.00 -12.60
CA THR A 85 16.63 -4.94 -13.61
C THR A 85 16.12 -3.54 -13.22
N SER A 86 16.77 -2.92 -12.23
CA SER A 86 17.21 -1.52 -12.45
C SER A 86 18.50 -1.54 -13.27
N THR A 87 18.36 -1.88 -14.55
CA THR A 87 19.21 -1.41 -15.65
C THR A 87 18.32 -1.52 -16.87
N HIS A 88 17.58 -0.47 -17.17
CA HIS A 88 17.06 -0.29 -18.51
C HIS A 88 18.22 -0.51 -19.51
N PRO A 89 18.10 -1.44 -20.45
CA PRO A 89 18.07 -1.03 -21.82
C PRO A 89 16.61 -1.10 -22.25
N SER A 90 16.09 0.01 -22.77
CA SER A 90 15.02 -0.09 -23.74
C SER A 90 15.49 -1.06 -24.81
N THR A 91 14.79 -2.16 -24.96
CA THR A 91 14.62 -2.79 -26.26
C THR A 91 13.15 -3.08 -26.39
N ASP A 92 12.40 -2.05 -26.82
CA ASP A 92 11.64 -2.27 -28.04
C ASP A 92 12.62 -2.89 -29.04
N ASP A 93 12.59 -4.20 -29.21
CA ASP A 93 12.37 -4.84 -30.51
C ASP A 93 12.42 -6.36 -30.39
N GLU A 94 11.64 -6.95 -31.28
CA GLU A 94 11.78 -8.29 -31.83
C GLU A 94 11.49 -9.52 -30.94
N SER A 95 10.24 -9.98 -31.07
CA SER A 95 9.93 -11.40 -31.04
C SER A 95 10.66 -12.09 -32.21
N THR A 96 11.88 -12.56 -31.98
CA THR A 96 12.65 -13.32 -32.98
C THR A 96 12.45 -14.83 -32.77
N THR A 97 11.81 -15.45 -33.77
CA THR A 97 12.04 -16.78 -34.40
C THR A 97 12.66 -17.93 -33.58
N THR A 98 12.05 -19.12 -33.67
CA THR A 98 12.72 -20.45 -33.82
C THR A 98 11.65 -21.46 -34.32
N ASP A 99 11.68 -21.92 -35.58
CA ASP A 99 12.28 -23.19 -36.10
C ASP A 99 11.57 -24.47 -35.55
N GLU A 100 11.21 -25.53 -36.28
CA GLU A 100 11.63 -26.09 -37.57
C GLU A 100 10.67 -27.26 -37.96
N GLN A 101 10.31 -27.40 -39.25
CA GLN A 101 10.06 -28.63 -40.03
C GLN A 101 9.60 -28.33 -41.46
#